data_AF-A0ABD2ZAR7-F1
#
_entry.id   AF-A0ABD2ZAR7-F1
#
_cell.length_a   1.000
_cell.length_b   1.000
_cell.length_c   1.000
_cell.angle_alpha   90.00
_cell.angle_beta   90.00
_cell.angle_gamma   90.00
#
_symmetry.space_group_name_H-M   'P 1'
#
loop_
_entity.id
_entity.type
_entity.pdbx_description
1 polymer ?
#
loop_
_entity_poly.entity_id
_entity_poly.type
_entity_poly.pdbx_seq_one_letter_code
_entity_poly.pdbx_strand_id
1 'polypeptide(L)'
;MDIDFAVYKLSSQLRSHEDDACGICICDNVGIATSSRDSTIRYGSRLGLYASSIRLWALSGQLLMEMVGHTSIVYSVDAHISGLIVSGSEDCFAKIWKDGVCVQSMEHPGCVWDAKFLENGNIATACSDGVVRIWTVHQDKTADSLELESYASQVCQYKCSRKRVGGLKLEDLPGLEALQTPGTSDGQTKVVREGDNGVAYAWNMREQKWDKIGEVIDGPDDRMTQPILDGIQYDYVFDVDIGDGEPIRKLPYNRSDNPYTAADNWLLKENLPFSYRQQIVEFILQNTGQKDFYLDPSFWDPFTGSSAYIPGQPSKSGAFMEKPTFKHIPKKGMLVFDVAQFDGILKKI
;
A
#
# COMPACT_ATOMS: atom_id res chain seq x y z
N MET A 1 50.95 -2.34 6.43
CA MET A 1 50.33 -3.20 7.46
C MET A 1 49.60 -4.28 6.71
N ASP A 2 50.22 -5.46 6.62
CA ASP A 2 49.52 -6.63 6.09
C ASP A 2 48.42 -6.97 7.09
N ILE A 3 47.17 -6.80 6.68
CA ILE A 3 46.02 -7.20 7.50
C ILE A 3 46.00 -8.73 7.45
N ASP A 4 46.47 -9.34 8.53
CA ASP A 4 46.34 -10.77 8.73
C ASP A 4 44.83 -11.09 8.83
N PHE A 5 44.30 -11.78 7.82
CA PHE A 5 42.90 -12.21 7.76
C PHE A 5 42.57 -13.33 8.76
N ALA A 6 43.42 -13.55 9.77
CA ALA A 6 43.21 -14.46 10.88
C ALA A 6 42.00 -14.06 11.75
N VAL A 7 40.84 -14.41 11.21
CA VAL A 7 39.57 -14.79 11.83
C VAL A 7 39.02 -13.79 12.85
N TYR A 8 38.10 -12.93 12.41
CA TYR A 8 37.16 -12.24 13.29
C TYR A 8 36.48 -13.25 14.23
N LYS A 9 36.64 -13.06 15.54
CA LYS A 9 36.01 -13.90 16.57
C LYS A 9 34.98 -13.08 17.33
N LEU A 10 33.84 -13.69 17.62
CA LEU A 10 32.81 -13.09 18.47
C LEU A 10 33.39 -12.83 19.87
N SER A 11 33.53 -11.56 20.26
CA SER A 11 34.03 -11.15 21.57
C SER A 11 32.93 -10.90 22.60
N SER A 12 31.79 -10.37 22.14
CA SER A 12 30.69 -9.92 22.99
C SER A 12 29.38 -9.86 22.20
N GLN A 13 28.25 -9.96 22.91
CA GLN A 13 26.91 -9.78 22.35
C GLN A 13 26.12 -8.82 23.24
N LEU A 14 25.54 -7.78 22.65
CA LEU A 14 24.69 -6.81 23.33
C LEU A 14 23.23 -7.21 23.09
N ARG A 15 22.52 -7.65 24.15
CA ARG A 15 21.14 -8.13 24.07
C ARG A 15 20.24 -7.20 24.86
N SER A 16 19.36 -6.50 24.15
CA SER A 16 18.49 -5.50 24.74
C SER A 16 17.30 -5.19 23.85
N HIS A 17 17.53 -5.15 22.55
CA HIS A 17 16.45 -5.00 21.58
C HIS A 17 15.56 -6.25 21.59
N GLU A 18 14.25 -6.01 21.65
CA GLU A 18 13.23 -7.07 21.65
C GLU A 18 12.77 -7.42 20.21
N ASP A 19 13.30 -6.70 19.21
CA ASP A 19 13.02 -6.85 17.78
C ASP A 19 14.30 -6.56 16.96
N ASP A 20 14.20 -6.57 15.63
CA ASP A 20 15.29 -6.39 14.68
C ASP A 20 16.11 -5.12 14.98
N ALA A 21 17.43 -5.28 15.15
CA ALA A 21 18.36 -4.15 15.12
C ALA A 21 18.60 -3.75 13.66
N CYS A 22 18.23 -2.52 13.30
CA CYS A 22 18.19 -2.05 11.92
C CYS A 22 19.39 -1.15 11.56
N GLY A 23 19.84 -0.31 12.49
CA GLY A 23 20.95 0.60 12.31
C GLY A 23 21.98 0.48 13.43
N ILE A 24 23.25 0.72 13.10
CA ILE A 24 24.36 0.73 14.05
C ILE A 24 25.37 1.81 13.65
N CYS A 25 25.89 2.55 14.62
CA CYS A 25 27.00 3.48 14.42
C CYS A 25 27.95 3.51 15.63
N ILE A 26 29.18 3.95 15.40
CA ILE A 26 30.20 4.09 16.44
C ILE A 26 30.12 5.53 16.99
N CYS A 27 30.06 5.66 18.30
CA CYS A 27 30.09 6.94 19.03
C CYS A 27 31.46 7.13 19.68
N ASP A 28 32.51 7.25 18.85
CA ASP A 28 33.91 7.40 19.26
C ASP A 28 34.30 6.46 20.45
N ASN A 29 34.91 7.01 21.50
CA ASN A 29 35.32 6.29 22.70
C ASN A 29 34.17 6.05 23.71
N VAL A 30 32.97 6.56 23.43
CA VAL A 30 31.81 6.41 24.32
C VAL A 30 31.18 5.03 24.13
N GLY A 31 31.02 4.62 22.87
CA GLY A 31 30.63 3.26 22.50
C GLY A 31 29.88 3.17 21.19
N ILE A 32 28.71 2.50 21.17
CA ILE A 32 27.99 2.15 19.93
C ILE A 32 26.52 2.53 20.10
N ALA A 33 25.93 3.22 19.12
CA ALA A 33 24.49 3.44 19.08
C ALA A 33 23.81 2.47 18.11
N THR A 34 22.63 1.99 18.48
CA THR A 34 21.84 1.04 17.70
C THR A 34 20.39 1.51 17.62
N SER A 35 19.75 1.27 16.47
CA SER A 35 18.31 1.47 16.29
C SER A 35 17.59 0.14 16.10
N SER A 36 16.35 0.03 16.55
CA SER A 36 15.56 -1.19 16.43
C SER A 36 14.09 -0.90 16.12
N ARG A 37 13.40 -1.93 15.62
CA ARG A 37 11.93 -1.98 15.49
C ARG A 37 11.22 -2.18 16.84
N ASP A 38 11.99 -2.40 17.91
CA ASP A 38 11.44 -2.72 19.20
C ASP A 38 10.53 -1.62 19.73
N SER A 39 9.27 -1.98 19.98
CA SER A 39 8.26 -1.06 20.54
C SER A 39 8.41 -0.90 22.05
N THR A 40 9.65 -0.76 22.56
CA THR A 40 9.94 -0.99 23.98
C THR A 40 9.35 0.10 24.89
N ILE A 41 8.08 -0.05 25.25
CA ILE A 41 7.44 0.64 26.36
C ILE A 41 7.63 -0.22 27.61
N ARG A 42 8.51 0.19 28.53
CA ARG A 42 8.54 -0.40 29.89
C ARG A 42 7.75 0.48 30.86
N TYR A 43 6.56 -0.02 31.19
CA TYR A 43 5.61 0.29 32.27
C TYR A 43 4.82 1.62 32.23
N GLY A 44 3.51 1.47 31.96
CA GLY A 44 2.48 2.19 32.70
C GLY A 44 1.73 3.33 32.02
N SER A 45 1.17 3.14 30.81
CA SER A 45 -0.02 3.90 30.39
C SER A 45 -0.68 3.26 29.17
N ARG A 46 -2.00 3.16 29.23
CA ARG A 46 -2.91 2.47 28.33
C ARG A 46 -3.23 3.37 27.14
N LEU A 47 -2.43 3.28 26.08
CA LEU A 47 -2.75 3.66 24.69
C LEU A 47 -1.62 3.09 23.81
N GLY A 48 -1.88 1.95 23.16
CA GLY A 48 -0.89 1.22 22.36
C GLY A 48 -0.58 1.96 21.05
N LEU A 49 0.50 2.74 21.06
CA LEU A 49 1.14 3.27 19.86
C LEU A 49 2.59 2.77 19.83
N TYR A 50 2.98 2.17 18.71
CA TYR A 50 4.31 1.60 18.47
C TYR A 50 5.38 2.69 18.57
N ALA A 51 6.11 2.76 19.69
CA ALA A 51 7.20 3.71 19.86
C ALA A 51 8.54 2.99 19.67
N SER A 52 9.24 3.27 18.57
CA SER A 52 10.57 2.71 18.33
C SER A 52 11.65 3.48 19.10
N SER A 53 12.66 2.76 19.59
CA SER A 53 13.71 3.31 20.45
C SER A 53 15.10 3.29 19.78
N ILE A 54 15.94 4.26 20.13
CA ILE A 54 17.37 4.25 19.79
C ILE A 54 18.15 4.12 21.11
N ARG A 55 19.17 3.27 21.15
CA ARG A 55 19.94 2.99 22.35
C ARG A 55 21.42 3.23 22.16
N LEU A 56 22.07 3.83 23.16
CA LEU A 56 23.52 4.02 23.21
C LEU A 56 24.14 3.07 24.23
N TRP A 57 25.16 2.35 23.81
CA TRP A 57 25.86 1.35 24.60
C TRP A 57 27.29 1.79 24.86
N ALA A 58 27.78 1.55 26.08
CA ALA A 58 29.21 1.50 26.33
C ALA A 58 29.81 0.27 25.66
N LEU A 59 31.10 0.31 25.32
CA LEU A 59 31.81 -0.88 24.83
C LEU A 59 31.87 -2.02 25.85
N SER A 60 31.70 -1.71 27.14
CA SER A 60 31.51 -2.70 28.20
C SER A 60 30.18 -3.45 28.14
N GLY A 61 29.25 -2.99 27.30
CA GLY A 61 27.89 -3.50 27.15
C GLY A 61 26.87 -2.89 28.09
N GLN A 62 27.25 -1.88 28.88
CA GLN A 62 26.31 -1.11 29.69
C GLN A 62 25.44 -0.23 28.79
N LEU A 63 24.11 -0.28 28.96
CA LEU A 63 23.20 0.70 28.36
C LEU A 63 23.47 2.07 29.00
N LEU A 64 23.89 3.04 28.18
CA LEU A 64 24.17 4.40 28.63
C LEU A 64 22.94 5.29 28.50
N MET A 65 22.16 5.12 27.43
CA MET A 65 21.05 6.02 27.12
C MET A 65 20.01 5.36 26.22
N GLU A 66 18.75 5.75 26.41
CA GLU A 66 17.62 5.38 25.55
C GLU A 66 16.94 6.66 25.05
N MET A 67 16.71 6.72 23.74
CA MET A 67 16.13 7.86 23.04
C MET A 67 14.81 7.42 22.43
N VAL A 68 13.72 8.00 22.93
CA VAL A 68 12.34 7.68 22.54
C VAL A 68 11.72 8.92 21.92
N GLY A 69 11.11 8.77 20.74
CA GLY A 69 10.43 9.88 20.08
C GLY A 69 10.09 9.69 18.60
N HIS A 70 10.62 8.63 17.96
CA HIS A 70 10.06 8.17 16.69
C HIS A 70 8.78 7.37 16.94
N THR A 71 7.79 7.57 16.08
CA THR A 71 6.47 6.90 16.18
C THR A 71 6.34 5.69 15.27
N SER A 72 7.44 5.29 14.63
CA SER A 72 7.54 4.13 13.75
C SER A 72 9.01 3.68 13.65
N ILE A 73 9.25 2.65 12.86
CA ILE A 73 10.54 1.97 12.69
C ILE A 73 11.66 2.97 12.40
N VAL A 74 12.80 2.82 13.10
CA VAL A 74 14.01 3.61 12.87
C VAL A 74 15.00 2.78 12.04
N TYR A 75 15.16 3.16 10.77
CA TYR A 75 16.00 2.44 9.81
C TYR A 75 17.49 2.74 9.95
N SER A 76 17.82 3.95 10.38
CA SER A 76 19.21 4.41 10.44
C SER A 76 19.49 5.24 11.68
N VAL A 77 20.73 5.13 12.15
CA VAL A 77 21.31 5.98 13.18
C VAL A 77 22.75 6.31 12.79
N ASP A 78 23.19 7.53 13.06
CA ASP A 78 24.57 7.95 12.89
C ASP A 78 24.99 8.96 13.97
N ALA A 79 26.27 9.01 14.30
CA ALA A 79 26.80 9.85 15.37
C ALA A 79 27.86 10.81 14.85
N HIS A 80 27.87 12.02 15.40
CA HIS A 80 28.86 13.04 15.10
C HIS A 80 29.79 13.26 16.29
N ILE A 81 31.04 13.65 16.03
CA ILE A 81 32.07 13.91 17.06
C ILE A 81 31.68 15.02 18.05
N SER A 82 30.68 15.85 17.73
CA SER A 82 30.12 16.84 18.64
C SER A 82 29.20 16.24 19.73
N GLY A 83 28.92 14.94 19.67
CA GLY A 83 27.96 14.26 20.55
C GLY A 83 26.50 14.34 20.07
N LEU A 84 26.28 14.82 18.84
CA LEU A 84 24.96 14.74 18.20
C LEU A 84 24.75 13.37 17.58
N ILE A 85 23.51 12.90 17.61
CA ILE A 85 23.08 11.69 16.92
C ILE A 85 22.00 12.08 15.92
N VAL A 86 21.99 11.48 14.73
CA VAL A 86 20.91 11.62 13.75
C VAL A 86 20.28 10.26 13.51
N SER A 87 18.98 10.23 13.29
CA SER A 87 18.25 9.01 12.93
C SER A 87 17.24 9.27 11.82
N GLY A 88 16.98 8.26 10.99
CA GLY A 88 15.94 8.26 9.95
C GLY A 88 14.89 7.18 10.20
N SER A 89 13.62 7.51 10.02
CA SER A 89 12.49 6.64 10.35
C SER A 89 11.39 6.59 9.28
N GLU A 90 10.60 5.52 9.33
CA GLU A 90 9.34 5.34 8.62
C GLU A 90 8.26 6.37 8.99
N ASP A 91 8.39 7.02 10.15
CA ASP A 91 7.46 8.07 10.58
C ASP A 91 7.56 9.35 9.73
N CYS A 92 8.41 9.35 8.69
CA CYS A 92 8.73 10.46 7.80
C CYS A 92 9.58 11.55 8.42
N PHE A 93 10.23 11.28 9.55
CA PHE A 93 11.15 12.21 10.17
C PHE A 93 12.58 11.68 10.17
N ALA A 94 13.50 12.60 9.93
CA ALA A 94 14.85 12.49 10.44
C ALA A 94 14.96 13.32 11.73
N LYS A 95 15.47 12.73 12.82
CA LYS A 95 15.58 13.42 14.11
C LYS A 95 17.04 13.60 14.49
N ILE A 96 17.35 14.74 15.11
CA ILE A 96 18.63 15.03 15.73
C ILE A 96 18.46 14.94 17.24
N TRP A 97 19.37 14.22 17.88
CA TRP A 97 19.38 13.96 19.31
C TRP A 97 20.63 14.54 19.96
N LYS A 98 20.46 15.03 21.18
CA LYS A 98 21.54 15.48 22.04
C LYS A 98 21.21 15.09 23.46
N ASP A 99 22.15 14.45 24.16
CA ASP A 99 21.98 14.07 25.58
C ASP A 99 20.68 13.31 25.88
N GLY A 100 20.22 12.50 24.93
CA GLY A 100 19.03 11.65 25.08
C GLY A 100 17.72 12.29 24.65
N VAL A 101 17.73 13.57 24.29
CA VAL A 101 16.53 14.31 23.88
C VAL A 101 16.56 14.67 22.41
N CYS A 102 15.39 14.62 21.76
CA CYS A 102 15.23 15.09 20.38
C CYS A 102 15.31 16.62 20.37
N VAL A 103 16.34 17.18 19.73
CA VAL A 103 16.56 18.63 19.62
C VAL A 103 16.04 19.22 18.31
N GLN A 104 15.86 18.38 17.28
CA GLN A 104 15.31 18.82 16.00
C GLN A 104 14.61 17.66 15.28
N SER A 105 13.51 17.95 14.60
CA SER A 105 12.83 17.03 13.68
C SER A 105 12.79 17.64 12.29
N MET A 106 13.29 16.90 11.30
CA MET A 106 13.34 17.26 9.89
C MET A 106 12.35 16.37 9.16
N GLU A 107 11.35 16.99 8.57
CA GLU A 107 10.25 16.27 7.93
C GLU A 107 10.59 15.89 6.49
N HIS A 108 10.03 14.78 6.02
CA HIS A 108 10.23 14.29 4.67
C HIS A 108 8.89 13.87 4.03
N PRO A 109 8.75 13.98 2.70
CA PRO A 109 7.56 13.52 1.97
C PRO A 109 7.62 11.99 1.76
N GLY A 110 7.93 11.23 2.82
CA GLY A 110 8.14 9.79 2.75
C GLY A 110 9.06 9.26 3.84
N CYS A 111 9.13 7.94 3.94
CA CYS A 111 10.03 7.22 4.86
C CYS A 111 11.48 7.67 4.65
N VAL A 112 12.20 7.86 5.75
CA VAL A 112 13.64 8.17 5.72
C VAL A 112 14.40 6.86 5.96
N TRP A 113 15.03 6.35 4.91
CA TRP A 113 15.75 5.08 4.96
C TRP A 113 17.13 5.24 5.60
N ASP A 114 17.81 6.34 5.30
CA ASP A 114 19.14 6.61 5.83
C ASP A 114 19.33 8.09 6.20
N ALA A 115 20.13 8.31 7.24
CA ALA A 115 20.56 9.62 7.71
C ALA A 115 22.02 9.52 8.18
N LYS A 116 22.87 10.43 7.68
CA LYS A 116 24.32 10.42 7.92
C LYS A 116 24.86 11.82 8.13
N PHE A 117 25.77 11.97 9.08
CA PHE A 117 26.58 13.17 9.19
C PHE A 117 27.65 13.18 8.09
N LEU A 118 27.88 14.36 7.54
CA LEU A 118 28.98 14.66 6.65
C LEU A 118 30.14 15.25 7.48
N GLU A 119 31.37 15.14 6.97
CA GLU A 119 32.58 15.66 7.65
C GLU A 119 32.50 17.17 7.98
N ASN A 120 31.70 17.91 7.23
CA ASN A 120 31.48 19.35 7.44
C ASN A 120 30.37 19.67 8.47
N GLY A 121 29.79 18.66 9.13
CA GLY A 121 28.72 18.80 10.12
C GLY A 121 27.32 18.94 9.53
N ASN A 122 27.18 18.93 8.19
CA ASN A 122 25.87 18.81 7.55
C ASN A 122 25.33 17.38 7.69
N ILE A 123 24.04 17.21 7.41
CA ILE A 123 23.39 15.89 7.43
C ILE A 123 22.88 15.58 6.03
N ALA A 124 23.13 14.37 5.54
CA ALA A 124 22.49 13.83 4.35
C ALA A 124 21.38 12.86 4.75
N THR A 125 20.21 12.96 4.12
CA THR A 125 19.10 12.01 4.33
C THR A 125 18.59 11.45 3.01
N ALA A 126 18.26 10.16 3.00
CA ALA A 126 17.71 9.44 1.85
C ALA A 126 16.24 9.10 2.09
N CYS A 127 15.35 9.60 1.25
CA CYS A 127 13.90 9.46 1.40
C CYS A 127 13.28 8.55 0.32
N SER A 128 12.14 7.92 0.64
CA SER A 128 11.39 7.05 -0.27
C SER A 128 10.77 7.76 -1.47
N ASP A 129 10.75 9.10 -1.48
CA ASP A 129 10.40 9.92 -2.62
C ASP A 129 11.46 9.92 -3.75
N GLY A 130 12.59 9.26 -3.52
CA GLY A 130 13.71 9.19 -4.46
C GLY A 130 14.66 10.37 -4.38
N VAL A 131 14.52 11.25 -3.38
CA VAL A 131 15.32 12.47 -3.23
C VAL A 131 16.23 12.38 -2.00
N VAL A 132 17.52 12.60 -2.23
CA VAL A 132 18.51 12.82 -1.16
C VAL A 132 18.54 14.30 -0.81
N ARG A 133 18.46 14.63 0.49
CA ARG A 133 18.48 16.02 0.97
C ARG A 133 19.68 16.27 1.86
N ILE A 134 20.26 17.46 1.73
CA ILE A 134 21.36 17.93 2.58
C ILE A 134 20.84 19.03 3.51
N TRP A 135 21.05 18.84 4.80
CA TRP A 135 20.65 19.76 5.85
C TRP A 135 21.89 20.45 6.41
N THR A 136 21.84 21.76 6.54
CA THR A 136 22.95 22.56 7.04
C THR A 136 22.48 23.53 8.11
N VAL A 137 23.38 23.85 9.04
CA VAL A 137 23.21 24.91 10.03
C VAL A 137 23.64 26.29 9.49
N HIS A 138 24.32 26.30 8.33
CA HIS A 138 24.90 27.49 7.73
C HIS A 138 23.88 28.20 6.83
N GLN A 139 23.45 29.40 7.23
CA GLN A 139 22.45 30.19 6.49
C GLN A 139 22.92 30.58 5.08
N ASP A 140 24.22 30.73 4.87
CA ASP A 140 24.83 31.04 3.57
C ASP A 140 24.80 29.86 2.59
N LYS A 141 24.51 28.65 3.06
CA LYS A 141 24.45 27.41 2.26
C LYS A 141 23.03 26.84 2.16
N THR A 142 22.02 27.62 2.51
CA THR A 142 20.62 27.21 2.32
C THR A 142 20.28 27.14 0.84
N ALA A 143 19.43 26.19 0.48
CA ALA A 143 18.86 26.08 -0.85
C ALA A 143 18.15 27.38 -1.28
N ASP A 144 18.01 27.57 -2.60
CA ASP A 144 17.30 28.74 -3.12
C ASP A 144 15.79 28.70 -2.79
N SER A 145 15.10 29.81 -2.99
CA SER A 145 13.68 29.90 -2.62
C SER A 145 12.80 28.94 -3.42
N LEU A 146 13.18 28.61 -4.66
CA LEU A 146 12.40 27.75 -5.54
C LEU A 146 12.50 26.29 -5.09
N GLU A 147 13.69 25.84 -4.71
CA GLU A 147 13.93 24.52 -4.14
C GLU A 147 13.21 24.36 -2.80
N LEU A 148 13.25 25.39 -1.94
CA LEU A 148 12.54 25.39 -0.65
C LEU A 148 11.01 25.31 -0.84
N GLU A 149 10.45 26.05 -1.80
CA GLU A 149 9.02 26.02 -2.12
C GLU A 149 8.61 24.66 -2.72
N SER A 150 9.45 24.08 -3.58
CA SER A 150 9.24 22.73 -4.11
C SER A 150 9.25 21.67 -3.00
N TYR A 151 10.23 21.73 -2.09
CA TYR A 151 10.30 20.83 -0.93
C TYR A 151 9.05 20.97 -0.04
N ALA A 152 8.64 22.20 0.30
CA ALA A 152 7.44 22.45 1.09
C ALA A 152 6.18 21.90 0.40
N SER A 153 6.07 22.08 -0.92
CA SER A 153 4.96 21.55 -1.71
C SER A 153 4.91 20.02 -1.70
N GLN A 154 6.05 19.35 -1.84
CA GLN A 154 6.15 17.89 -1.78
C GLN A 154 5.74 17.35 -0.40
N VAL A 155 6.20 17.99 0.68
CA VAL A 155 5.81 17.60 2.06
C VAL A 155 4.31 17.79 2.26
N CYS A 156 3.75 18.92 1.84
CA CYS A 156 2.31 19.18 1.91
C CYS A 156 1.50 18.16 1.10
N GLN A 157 1.91 17.87 -0.14
CA GLN A 157 1.24 16.90 -1.00
C GLN A 157 1.29 15.50 -0.38
N TYR A 158 2.45 15.10 0.14
CA TYR A 158 2.61 13.80 0.79
C TYR A 158 1.70 13.68 2.03
N LYS A 159 1.64 14.70 2.88
CA LYS A 159 0.71 14.76 4.02
C LYS A 159 -0.75 14.60 3.60
N CYS A 160 -1.18 15.33 2.57
CA CYS A 160 -2.53 15.21 2.04
C CYS A 160 -2.82 13.80 1.48
N SER A 161 -1.81 13.14 0.89
CA SER A 161 -1.95 11.81 0.30
C SER A 161 -1.98 10.66 1.33
N ARG A 162 -1.33 10.83 2.48
CA ARG A 162 -1.33 9.88 3.61
C ARG A 162 -2.64 9.89 4.40
N LYS A 163 -3.38 11.00 4.33
CA LYS A 163 -4.72 11.10 4.90
C LYS A 163 -5.73 10.45 3.95
N ARG A 164 -5.64 9.12 3.83
CA ARG A 164 -6.80 8.34 3.44
C ARG A 164 -7.59 8.00 4.69
N VAL A 165 -8.89 7.92 4.51
CA VAL A 165 -9.86 7.66 5.57
C VAL A 165 -10.68 6.48 5.07
N GLY A 166 -10.33 5.27 5.49
CA GLY A 166 -10.96 4.05 4.99
C GLY A 166 -10.78 3.87 3.48
N GLY A 167 -9.59 4.21 2.96
CA GLY A 167 -9.28 4.09 1.53
C GLY A 167 -9.77 5.25 0.63
N LEU A 168 -10.53 6.21 1.16
CA LEU A 168 -10.97 7.42 0.43
C LEU A 168 -10.01 8.59 0.68
N LYS A 169 -9.77 9.42 -0.35
CA LYS A 169 -8.99 10.65 -0.17
C LYS A 169 -9.77 11.65 0.67
N LEU A 170 -9.11 12.31 1.64
CA LEU A 170 -9.73 13.31 2.49
C LEU A 170 -10.39 14.46 1.71
N GLU A 171 -9.85 14.81 0.54
CA GLU A 171 -10.37 15.87 -0.34
C GLU A 171 -11.73 15.53 -0.98
N ASP A 172 -12.03 14.24 -1.15
CA ASP A 172 -13.27 13.75 -1.74
C ASP A 172 -14.39 13.59 -0.69
N LEU A 173 -14.07 13.72 0.61
CA LEU A 173 -15.05 13.57 1.67
C LEU A 173 -15.95 14.81 1.79
N PRO A 174 -17.26 14.61 2.00
CA PRO A 174 -18.18 15.71 2.23
C PRO A 174 -17.82 16.45 3.53
N GLY A 175 -17.91 17.78 3.53
CA GLY A 175 -17.68 18.58 4.74
C GLY A 175 -18.79 18.42 5.79
N LEU A 176 -18.63 19.07 6.94
CA LEU A 176 -19.60 19.06 8.05
C LEU A 176 -21.04 19.44 7.62
N GLU A 177 -21.20 20.19 6.53
CA GLU A 177 -22.50 20.55 5.96
C GLU A 177 -23.33 19.33 5.55
N ALA A 178 -22.71 18.21 5.20
CA ALA A 178 -23.43 16.98 4.85
C ALA A 178 -24.15 16.32 6.04
N LEU A 179 -23.88 16.74 7.28
CA LEU A 179 -24.64 16.33 8.46
C LEU A 179 -25.98 17.08 8.58
N GLN A 180 -26.20 18.15 7.81
CA GLN A 180 -27.49 18.84 7.79
C GLN A 180 -28.57 18.01 7.07
N THR A 181 -28.16 17.11 6.18
CA THR A 181 -29.09 16.21 5.48
C THR A 181 -29.45 15.03 6.40
N PRO A 182 -30.73 14.85 6.77
CA PRO A 182 -31.17 13.74 7.60
C PRO A 182 -30.85 12.39 6.95
N GLY A 183 -30.56 11.38 7.77
CA GLY A 183 -30.41 10.01 7.30
C GLY A 183 -31.74 9.38 6.91
N THR A 184 -31.70 8.41 6.00
CA THR A 184 -32.86 7.67 5.49
C THR A 184 -33.20 6.44 6.34
N SER A 185 -32.23 5.93 7.10
CA SER A 185 -32.39 4.73 7.93
C SER A 185 -31.61 4.85 9.25
N ASP A 186 -32.14 4.29 10.32
CA ASP A 186 -31.46 4.23 11.62
C ASP A 186 -30.14 3.45 11.49
N GLY A 187 -29.07 3.99 12.06
CA GLY A 187 -27.71 3.45 11.95
C GLY A 187 -27.02 3.70 10.61
N GLN A 188 -27.62 4.46 9.67
CA GLN A 188 -26.94 4.86 8.44
C GLN A 188 -25.62 5.55 8.80
N THR A 189 -24.51 5.13 8.20
CA THR A 189 -23.20 5.71 8.46
C THR A 189 -22.82 6.71 7.37
N LYS A 190 -22.19 7.81 7.76
CA LYS A 190 -21.66 8.84 6.86
C LYS A 190 -20.29 9.27 7.37
N VAL A 191 -19.30 9.32 6.49
CA VAL A 191 -17.96 9.85 6.81
C VAL A 191 -17.89 11.28 6.29
N VAL A 192 -17.56 12.22 7.17
CA VAL A 192 -17.43 13.64 6.84
C VAL A 192 -16.06 14.16 7.21
N ARG A 193 -15.59 15.18 6.48
CA ARG A 193 -14.36 15.88 6.77
C ARG A 193 -14.59 16.89 7.90
N GLU A 194 -13.93 16.67 9.04
CA GLU A 194 -13.87 17.60 10.16
C GLU A 194 -12.43 18.16 10.23
N GLY A 195 -12.22 19.31 9.60
CA GLY A 195 -10.91 19.93 9.46
C GLY A 195 -9.95 19.08 8.62
N ASP A 196 -9.03 18.43 9.33
CA ASP A 196 -7.91 17.67 8.79
C ASP A 196 -8.07 16.16 8.93
N ASN A 197 -9.20 15.71 9.48
CA ASN A 197 -9.52 14.32 9.78
C ASN A 197 -10.85 13.91 9.12
N GLY A 198 -11.01 12.62 8.84
CA GLY A 198 -12.31 12.06 8.47
C GLY A 198 -12.99 11.43 9.68
N VAL A 199 -14.25 11.78 9.90
CA VAL A 199 -15.00 11.39 11.10
C VAL A 199 -16.28 10.68 10.67
N ALA A 200 -16.54 9.51 11.24
CA ALA A 200 -17.75 8.74 10.98
C ALA A 200 -18.87 9.16 11.94
N TYR A 201 -20.07 9.34 11.37
CA TYR A 201 -21.31 9.62 12.08
C TYR A 201 -22.36 8.57 11.74
N ALA A 202 -23.19 8.20 12.72
CA ALA A 202 -24.34 7.33 12.55
C ALA A 202 -25.63 8.15 12.68
N TRP A 203 -26.60 7.90 11.81
CA TRP A 203 -27.91 8.51 11.94
C TRP A 203 -28.69 7.83 13.06
N ASN A 204 -29.14 8.63 14.03
CA ASN A 204 -30.04 8.21 15.09
C ASN A 204 -31.45 8.66 14.72
N MET A 205 -32.28 7.71 14.29
CA MET A 205 -33.63 7.97 13.82
C MET A 205 -34.56 8.40 14.96
N ARG A 206 -34.29 7.93 16.19
CA ARG A 206 -35.09 8.30 17.38
C ARG A 206 -34.90 9.78 17.73
N GLU A 207 -33.68 10.28 17.62
CA GLU A 207 -33.33 11.64 18.00
C GLU A 207 -33.21 12.59 16.79
N GLN A 208 -33.43 12.10 15.56
CA GLN A 208 -33.33 12.84 14.31
C GLN A 208 -32.01 13.61 14.17
N LYS A 209 -30.90 12.96 14.54
CA LYS A 209 -29.57 13.58 14.55
C LYS A 209 -28.48 12.61 14.14
N TRP A 210 -27.35 13.16 13.71
CA TRP A 210 -26.12 12.39 13.46
C TRP A 210 -25.30 12.30 14.75
N ASP A 211 -25.13 11.08 15.27
CA ASP A 211 -24.28 10.77 16.41
C ASP A 211 -22.83 10.51 15.93
N LYS A 212 -21.85 11.18 16.54
CA LYS A 212 -20.43 10.99 16.22
C LYS A 212 -19.97 9.62 16.73
N ILE A 213 -19.52 8.76 15.82
CA ILE A 213 -19.04 7.40 16.13
C ILE A 213 -17.55 7.46 16.50
N GLY A 214 -16.76 8.21 15.74
CA GLY A 214 -15.31 8.33 15.97
C GLY A 214 -14.55 8.87 14.79
N GLU A 215 -13.28 9.19 15.01
CA GLU A 215 -12.32 9.50 13.95
C GLU A 215 -11.95 8.21 13.21
N VAL A 216 -11.98 8.26 11.89
CA VAL A 216 -11.61 7.14 11.04
C VAL A 216 -10.12 7.28 10.73
N ILE A 217 -9.34 6.40 11.34
CA ILE A 217 -7.88 6.36 11.26
C ILE A 217 -7.52 5.19 10.34
N ASP A 218 -6.70 5.42 9.32
CA ASP A 218 -6.14 4.31 8.54
C ASP A 218 -5.16 3.52 9.42
N GLY A 219 -5.28 2.19 9.37
CA GLY A 219 -4.31 1.27 9.94
C GLY A 219 -2.94 1.37 9.24
N PRO A 220 -1.88 0.78 9.81
CA PRO A 220 -0.54 0.85 9.25
C PRO A 220 -0.51 0.32 7.80
N ASP A 221 0.00 1.17 6.90
CA ASP A 221 0.22 1.03 5.45
C ASP A 221 -0.27 -0.26 4.75
N ASP A 222 -1.34 -0.11 3.96
CA ASP A 222 -1.94 -1.12 3.07
C ASP A 222 -1.12 -1.38 1.78
N ARG A 223 0.20 -1.10 1.79
CA ARG A 223 1.11 -1.40 0.67
C ARG A 223 1.67 -2.83 0.74
N MET A 224 1.43 -3.58 1.82
CA MET A 224 1.93 -4.95 2.02
C MET A 224 0.92 -6.07 1.70
N THR A 225 -0.28 -5.73 1.22
CA THR A 225 -1.39 -6.67 1.09
C THR A 225 -1.98 -6.62 -0.32
N GLN A 226 -1.17 -6.80 -1.36
CA GLN A 226 -1.76 -7.26 -2.62
C GLN A 226 -2.40 -8.63 -2.35
N PRO A 227 -3.73 -8.76 -2.47
CA PRO A 227 -4.42 -9.98 -2.08
C PRO A 227 -3.99 -11.16 -2.95
N ILE A 228 -3.66 -12.27 -2.29
CA ILE A 228 -3.29 -13.53 -2.94
C ILE A 228 -4.54 -14.41 -3.02
N LEU A 229 -4.91 -14.84 -4.22
CA LEU A 229 -5.97 -15.82 -4.46
C LEU A 229 -5.37 -17.00 -5.25
N ASP A 230 -5.55 -18.22 -4.75
CA ASP A 230 -5.02 -19.44 -5.35
C ASP A 230 -3.49 -19.43 -5.60
N GLY A 231 -2.74 -18.73 -4.73
CA GLY A 231 -1.28 -18.58 -4.85
C GLY A 231 -0.82 -17.56 -5.91
N ILE A 232 -1.75 -16.85 -6.54
CA ILE A 232 -1.49 -15.78 -7.50
C ILE A 232 -1.81 -14.45 -6.83
N GLN A 233 -0.89 -13.49 -6.99
CA GLN A 233 -1.03 -12.14 -6.46
C GLN A 233 -1.83 -11.26 -7.43
N TYR A 234 -2.83 -10.55 -6.92
CA TYR A 234 -3.66 -9.64 -7.69
C TYR A 234 -3.62 -8.23 -7.10
N ASP A 235 -3.91 -7.22 -7.92
CA ASP A 235 -4.09 -5.85 -7.42
C ASP A 235 -5.37 -5.72 -6.57
N TYR A 236 -6.42 -6.46 -6.94
CA TYR A 236 -7.69 -6.50 -6.23
C TYR A 236 -8.23 -7.93 -6.19
N VAL A 237 -8.82 -8.30 -5.06
CA VAL A 237 -9.68 -9.48 -4.93
C VAL A 237 -10.96 -9.01 -4.24
N PHE A 238 -12.04 -8.91 -5.00
CA PHE A 238 -13.32 -8.44 -4.49
C PHE A 238 -14.16 -9.60 -3.96
N ASP A 239 -14.87 -9.35 -2.87
CA ASP A 239 -15.89 -10.25 -2.35
C ASP A 239 -17.23 -9.89 -3.00
N VAL A 240 -17.73 -10.75 -3.88
CA VAL A 240 -18.96 -10.54 -4.67
C VAL A 240 -20.09 -11.42 -4.13
N ASP A 241 -21.16 -10.77 -3.69
CA ASP A 241 -22.43 -11.41 -3.33
C ASP A 241 -23.37 -11.36 -4.54
N ILE A 242 -23.85 -12.53 -4.97
CA ILE A 242 -24.75 -12.68 -6.13
C ILE A 242 -26.23 -12.67 -5.70
N GLY A 243 -26.53 -12.62 -4.40
CA GLY A 243 -27.87 -12.82 -3.88
C GLY A 243 -28.29 -14.29 -3.89
N ASP A 244 -29.45 -14.61 -3.30
CA ASP A 244 -30.01 -15.97 -3.09
C ASP A 244 -29.38 -16.83 -1.97
N GLY A 245 -28.62 -16.23 -1.05
CA GLY A 245 -28.04 -16.97 0.09
C GLY A 245 -26.91 -17.92 -0.32
N GLU A 246 -26.40 -17.77 -1.54
CA GLU A 246 -25.19 -18.41 -2.03
C GLU A 246 -23.95 -17.84 -1.32
N PRO A 247 -22.87 -18.62 -1.18
CA PRO A 247 -21.64 -18.14 -0.55
C PRO A 247 -21.00 -17.01 -1.37
N ILE A 248 -20.42 -16.04 -0.67
CA ILE A 248 -19.65 -14.93 -1.25
C ILE A 248 -18.51 -15.49 -2.11
N ARG A 249 -18.39 -14.98 -3.35
CA ARG A 249 -17.40 -15.43 -4.34
C ARG A 249 -16.30 -14.41 -4.52
N LYS A 250 -15.07 -14.86 -4.74
CA LYS A 250 -13.90 -13.99 -4.90
C LYS A 250 -13.66 -13.65 -6.37
N LEU A 251 -13.63 -12.37 -6.71
CA LEU A 251 -13.32 -11.86 -8.06
C LEU A 251 -11.91 -11.26 -8.08
N PRO A 252 -10.92 -11.96 -8.66
CA PRO A 252 -9.59 -11.39 -8.85
C PRO A 252 -9.55 -10.41 -10.03
N TYR A 253 -8.86 -9.29 -9.87
CA TYR A 253 -8.71 -8.27 -10.92
C TYR A 253 -7.36 -7.55 -10.81
N ASN A 254 -6.65 -7.41 -11.92
CA ASN A 254 -5.46 -6.54 -12.03
C ASN A 254 -5.82 -5.24 -12.74
N ARG A 255 -5.16 -4.14 -12.37
CA ARG A 255 -5.37 -2.83 -13.02
C ARG A 255 -5.04 -2.83 -14.51
N SER A 256 -4.16 -3.75 -14.93
CA SER A 256 -3.80 -3.94 -16.34
C SER A 256 -4.88 -4.65 -17.15
N ASP A 257 -5.84 -5.30 -16.51
CA ASP A 257 -6.79 -6.18 -17.18
C ASP A 257 -8.03 -5.42 -17.66
N ASN A 258 -8.58 -5.85 -18.79
CA ASN A 258 -9.84 -5.31 -19.29
C ASN A 258 -11.01 -5.75 -18.39
N PRO A 259 -11.81 -4.83 -17.81
CA PRO A 259 -12.92 -5.16 -16.93
C PRO A 259 -13.95 -6.12 -17.54
N TYR A 260 -14.24 -5.99 -18.84
CA TYR A 260 -15.19 -6.86 -19.53
C TYR A 260 -14.66 -8.29 -19.68
N THR A 261 -13.40 -8.43 -20.05
CA THR A 261 -12.74 -9.74 -20.17
C THR A 261 -12.58 -10.40 -18.81
N ALA A 262 -12.24 -9.63 -17.78
CA ALA A 262 -12.16 -10.11 -16.41
C ALA A 262 -13.54 -10.60 -15.91
N ALA A 263 -14.61 -9.84 -16.14
CA ALA A 263 -15.97 -10.23 -15.80
C ALA A 263 -16.42 -11.51 -16.54
N ASP A 264 -16.15 -11.61 -17.85
CA ASP A 264 -16.50 -12.80 -18.64
C ASP A 264 -15.78 -14.06 -18.15
N ASN A 265 -14.47 -13.95 -17.94
CA ASN A 265 -13.66 -15.06 -17.43
C ASN A 265 -14.11 -15.49 -16.04
N TRP A 266 -14.46 -14.53 -15.18
CA TRP A 266 -14.94 -14.80 -13.83
C TRP A 266 -16.32 -15.48 -13.85
N LEU A 267 -17.27 -14.96 -14.63
CA LEU A 267 -18.60 -15.58 -14.78
C LEU A 267 -18.50 -17.01 -15.33
N LEU A 268 -17.61 -17.25 -16.29
CA LEU A 268 -17.33 -18.60 -16.81
C LEU A 268 -16.72 -19.51 -15.74
N LYS A 269 -15.73 -19.02 -14.99
CA LYS A 269 -15.05 -19.79 -13.92
C LYS A 269 -16.05 -20.18 -12.81
N GLU A 270 -16.91 -19.24 -12.45
CA GLU A 270 -17.91 -19.39 -11.40
C GLU A 270 -19.21 -20.08 -11.88
N ASN A 271 -19.30 -20.40 -13.18
CA ASN A 271 -20.48 -20.99 -13.81
C ASN A 271 -21.76 -20.15 -13.58
N LEU A 272 -21.64 -18.83 -13.70
CA LEU A 272 -22.71 -17.85 -13.52
C LEU A 272 -23.26 -17.37 -14.88
N PRO A 273 -24.55 -17.01 -14.96
CA PRO A 273 -25.14 -16.47 -16.19
C PRO A 273 -24.47 -15.17 -16.66
N PHE A 274 -24.23 -15.06 -17.98
CA PHE A 274 -23.69 -13.84 -18.60
C PHE A 274 -24.57 -12.59 -18.47
N SER A 275 -25.81 -12.73 -17.98
CA SER A 275 -26.68 -11.59 -17.64
C SER A 275 -26.08 -10.69 -16.56
N TYR A 276 -25.22 -11.23 -15.68
CA TYR A 276 -24.56 -10.45 -14.63
C TYR A 276 -23.35 -9.65 -15.13
N ARG A 277 -22.90 -9.86 -16.38
CA ARG A 277 -21.69 -9.23 -16.95
C ARG A 277 -21.65 -7.72 -16.73
N GLN A 278 -22.73 -7.03 -17.08
CA GLN A 278 -22.77 -5.57 -16.98
C GLN A 278 -22.66 -5.09 -15.52
N GLN A 279 -23.38 -5.76 -14.60
CA GLN A 279 -23.34 -5.45 -13.17
C GLN A 279 -21.96 -5.68 -12.56
N ILE A 280 -21.28 -6.76 -12.97
CA ILE A 280 -19.91 -7.07 -12.50
C ILE A 280 -18.89 -6.07 -13.06
N VAL A 281 -19.02 -5.65 -14.32
CA VAL A 281 -18.14 -4.63 -14.90
C VAL A 281 -18.32 -3.28 -14.20
N GLU A 282 -19.56 -2.86 -13.97
CA GLU A 282 -19.86 -1.64 -13.23
C GLU A 282 -19.30 -1.70 -11.81
N PHE A 283 -19.43 -2.85 -11.15
CA PHE A 283 -18.84 -3.11 -9.84
C PHE A 283 -17.30 -3.01 -9.87
N ILE A 284 -16.62 -3.60 -10.85
CA ILE A 284 -15.15 -3.48 -11.00
C ILE A 284 -14.76 -2.03 -11.20
N LEU A 285 -15.41 -1.30 -12.11
CA LEU A 285 -15.08 0.10 -12.42
C LEU A 285 -15.31 1.02 -11.21
N GLN A 286 -16.40 0.80 -10.48
CA GLN A 286 -16.74 1.56 -9.28
C GLN A 286 -15.70 1.37 -8.17
N ASN A 287 -15.19 0.17 -7.99
CA ASN A 287 -14.25 -0.17 -6.91
C ASN A 287 -12.77 0.03 -7.30
N THR A 288 -12.44 0.15 -8.58
CA THR A 288 -11.06 0.35 -9.05
C THR A 288 -10.73 1.82 -9.33
N GLY A 289 -11.73 2.71 -9.37
CA GLY A 289 -11.54 4.16 -9.57
C GLY A 289 -11.20 4.56 -11.02
N GLN A 290 -11.34 3.66 -11.99
CA GLN A 290 -11.19 3.96 -13.41
C GLN A 290 -12.43 4.73 -13.91
N LYS A 291 -12.45 6.06 -13.77
CA LYS A 291 -13.57 6.91 -14.20
C LYS A 291 -13.58 7.27 -15.69
N ASP A 292 -12.51 6.99 -16.43
CA ASP A 292 -12.37 7.35 -17.85
C ASP A 292 -12.01 6.16 -18.74
N PHE A 293 -12.86 5.13 -18.77
CA PHE A 293 -12.74 4.08 -19.77
C PHE A 293 -13.49 4.48 -21.04
N TYR A 294 -12.77 5.04 -22.02
CA TYR A 294 -13.28 5.23 -23.37
C TYR A 294 -13.23 3.88 -24.11
N LEU A 295 -14.40 3.35 -24.48
CA LEU A 295 -14.50 2.28 -25.45
C LEU A 295 -13.89 2.75 -26.77
N ASP A 296 -12.83 2.08 -27.22
CA ASP A 296 -12.49 2.09 -28.64
C ASP A 296 -13.72 1.51 -29.39
N PRO A 297 -14.38 2.28 -30.28
CA PRO A 297 -15.57 1.82 -30.99
C PRO A 297 -15.26 0.68 -31.97
N SER A 298 -13.99 0.29 -32.15
CA SER A 298 -13.56 -0.82 -32.98
C SER A 298 -13.58 -2.17 -32.24
N PHE A 299 -14.68 -2.48 -31.54
CA PHE A 299 -14.90 -3.81 -30.99
C PHE A 299 -15.11 -4.84 -32.13
N TRP A 300 -14.19 -5.81 -32.20
CA TRP A 300 -14.27 -6.98 -33.06
C TRP A 300 -14.67 -8.21 -32.23
N ASP A 301 -15.83 -8.80 -32.51
CA ASP A 301 -16.20 -10.14 -32.01
C ASP A 301 -15.62 -11.22 -32.96
N PRO A 302 -14.73 -12.11 -32.46
CA PRO A 302 -14.16 -13.21 -33.24
C PRO A 302 -15.18 -14.24 -33.77
N PHE A 303 -16.39 -14.31 -33.21
CA PHE A 303 -17.40 -15.31 -33.58
C PHE A 303 -18.56 -14.79 -34.43
N THR A 304 -18.79 -13.47 -34.53
CA THR A 304 -19.91 -12.93 -35.32
C THR A 304 -19.59 -11.85 -36.35
N GLY A 305 -18.34 -11.37 -36.44
CA GLY A 305 -17.83 -10.56 -37.55
C GLY A 305 -18.74 -9.40 -38.03
N SER A 306 -18.47 -8.17 -37.58
CA SER A 306 -19.02 -6.90 -38.13
C SER A 306 -20.55 -6.76 -38.27
N SER A 307 -21.35 -7.70 -37.78
CA SER A 307 -22.80 -7.74 -38.01
C SER A 307 -23.64 -7.44 -36.76
N ALA A 308 -23.13 -6.62 -35.85
CA ALA A 308 -23.95 -6.07 -34.77
C ALA A 308 -24.74 -4.86 -35.29
N TYR A 309 -26.06 -4.89 -35.08
CA TYR A 309 -26.96 -3.79 -35.42
C TYR A 309 -26.61 -2.54 -34.61
N ILE A 310 -26.35 -1.43 -35.30
CA ILE A 310 -26.15 -0.09 -34.73
C ILE A 310 -27.43 0.70 -35.00
N PRO A 311 -28.19 1.13 -33.97
CA PRO A 311 -29.35 1.99 -34.17
C PRO A 311 -28.95 3.29 -34.89
N GLY A 312 -29.42 3.47 -36.13
CA GLY A 312 -29.28 4.71 -36.90
C GLY A 312 -28.39 4.68 -38.15
N GLN A 313 -27.74 3.57 -38.51
CA GLN A 313 -26.99 3.49 -39.78
C GLN A 313 -27.80 2.82 -40.92
N PRO A 314 -27.71 3.32 -42.16
CA PRO A 314 -28.31 2.66 -43.32
C PRO A 314 -27.52 1.40 -43.69
N SER A 315 -28.24 0.30 -43.93
CA SER A 315 -27.68 -1.00 -44.33
C SER A 315 -27.00 -0.90 -45.71
N LYS A 316 -25.69 -1.12 -45.76
CA LYS A 316 -24.96 -1.32 -47.02
C LYS A 316 -25.04 -2.77 -47.44
N SER A 317 -25.61 -3.00 -48.63
CA SER A 317 -25.65 -4.31 -49.28
C SER A 317 -24.31 -4.65 -49.95
N GLY A 318 -23.76 -5.81 -49.57
CA GLY A 318 -23.06 -6.73 -50.47
C GLY A 318 -21.59 -6.47 -50.81
N ALA A 319 -20.71 -7.34 -50.31
CA ALA A 319 -19.58 -7.86 -51.07
C ALA A 319 -19.33 -9.32 -50.64
N PHE A 320 -19.45 -10.25 -51.60
CA PHE A 320 -19.09 -11.65 -51.42
C PHE A 320 -17.58 -11.76 -51.15
N MET A 321 -17.20 -12.37 -50.03
CA MET A 321 -15.89 -13.00 -49.87
C MET A 321 -16.09 -14.52 -49.80
N GLU A 322 -15.40 -15.24 -50.67
CA GLU A 322 -15.46 -16.71 -50.73
C GLU A 322 -14.93 -17.33 -49.44
N LYS A 323 -15.63 -18.35 -48.93
CA LYS A 323 -15.22 -19.11 -47.74
C LYS A 323 -13.95 -19.92 -48.02
N PRO A 324 -12.95 -19.94 -47.11
CA PRO A 324 -11.82 -20.85 -47.23
C PRO A 324 -12.29 -22.31 -47.06
N THR A 325 -12.00 -23.15 -48.06
CA THR A 325 -12.30 -24.59 -48.02
C THR A 325 -11.17 -25.34 -47.31
N PHE A 326 -11.44 -25.90 -46.13
CA PHE A 326 -10.50 -26.75 -45.41
C PHE A 326 -10.70 -28.22 -45.79
N LYS A 327 -9.66 -28.85 -46.35
CA LYS A 327 -9.70 -30.23 -46.91
C LYS A 327 -10.10 -31.33 -45.90
N HIS A 328 -9.98 -31.08 -44.60
CA HIS A 328 -10.17 -32.10 -43.55
C HIS A 328 -11.08 -31.68 -42.40
N ILE A 329 -11.78 -30.54 -42.49
CA ILE A 329 -12.59 -30.00 -41.39
C ILE A 329 -13.93 -29.49 -41.93
N PRO A 330 -15.05 -29.76 -41.23
CA PRO A 330 -15.15 -30.59 -40.03
C PRO A 330 -15.28 -32.08 -40.36
N LYS A 331 -14.45 -32.91 -39.73
CA LYS A 331 -14.64 -34.37 -39.70
C LYS A 331 -15.94 -34.63 -38.93
N LYS A 332 -17.01 -34.97 -39.64
CA LYS A 332 -18.28 -35.37 -39.03
C LYS A 332 -18.22 -36.88 -38.73
N GLY A 333 -18.15 -37.21 -37.45
CA GLY A 333 -18.15 -38.57 -36.91
C GLY A 333 -17.66 -38.56 -35.47
N MET A 334 -18.32 -39.33 -34.60
CA MET A 334 -17.91 -39.46 -33.20
C MET A 334 -16.82 -40.54 -33.11
N LEU A 335 -15.71 -40.22 -32.43
CA LEU A 335 -14.68 -41.21 -32.09
C LEU A 335 -15.19 -42.04 -30.91
N VAL A 336 -15.25 -43.35 -31.08
CA VAL A 336 -15.64 -44.28 -30.02
C VAL A 336 -14.38 -45.03 -29.55
N PHE A 337 -14.21 -45.15 -28.24
CA PHE A 337 -13.07 -45.80 -27.61
C PHE A 337 -13.53 -47.14 -27.01
N ASP A 338 -13.59 -48.16 -27.87
CA ASP A 338 -14.17 -49.47 -27.53
C ASP A 338 -13.10 -50.44 -26.97
N VAL A 339 -11.84 -50.01 -26.94
CA VAL A 339 -10.70 -50.85 -26.58
C VAL A 339 -10.11 -50.35 -25.26
N ALA A 340 -10.23 -51.18 -24.22
CA ALA A 340 -9.60 -50.97 -22.93
C ALA A 340 -8.59 -52.10 -22.63
N GLN A 341 -7.54 -51.78 -21.87
CA GLN A 341 -6.52 -52.75 -21.49
C GLN A 341 -6.99 -53.53 -20.26
N PHE A 342 -7.72 -54.62 -20.51
CA PHE A 342 -8.40 -55.41 -19.47
C PHE A 342 -7.46 -55.94 -18.39
N ASP A 343 -6.24 -56.36 -18.73
CA ASP A 343 -5.27 -56.88 -17.76
C ASP A 343 -4.86 -55.85 -16.69
N GLY A 344 -4.81 -54.57 -17.06
CA GLY A 344 -4.50 -53.47 -16.14
C GLY A 344 -5.67 -53.13 -15.20
N ILE A 345 -6.89 -53.33 -15.69
CA ILE A 345 -8.12 -53.08 -14.94
C ILE A 345 -8.37 -54.21 -13.94
N LEU A 346 -8.16 -55.47 -14.33
CA LEU A 346 -8.30 -56.64 -13.46
C LEU A 346 -7.31 -56.71 -12.30
N LYS A 347 -6.15 -56.05 -12.39
CA LYS A 347 -5.19 -55.94 -11.27
C LYS A 347 -5.62 -54.96 -10.18
N LYS A 348 -6.62 -54.12 -10.45
CA LYS A 348 -7.09 -53.05 -9.56
C LYS A 348 -8.52 -53.28 -9.03
N ILE A 349 -9.16 -54.36 -9.45
CA ILE A 349 -10.39 -54.92 -8.91
C ILE A 349 -9.98 -56.09 -8.02
#